data_AF-A0A074MN43-F1
#
_entry.id   AF-A0A074MN43-F1
#
_cell.length_a   1.000
_cell.length_b   1.000
_cell.length_c   1.000
_cell.angle_alpha   90.00
_cell.angle_beta   90.00
_cell.angle_gamma   90.00
#
_symmetry.space_group_name_H-M   'P 1'
#
loop_
_entity.id
_entity.type
_entity.pdbx_description
1 polymer ?
#
loop_
_entity_poly.entity_id
_entity_poly.type
_entity_poly.pdbx_seq_one_letter_code
_entity_poly.pdbx_strand_id
1 'polypeptide(L)'
;MKKFARLAALAGVSLALAACGGTDNASEDAMADTVEEPAEDALADVTEEPVEDPGIDEPVEAETPAPVSEQTANQAADNAVDAAAEIEAMMGDAEATADAARDELDNE
;
A
#
# COMPACT_ATOMS: atom_id res chain seq x y z
N MET A 1 -41.92 24.00 -5.41
CA MET A 1 -42.42 22.63 -5.67
C MET A 1 -41.41 21.68 -6.34
N LYS A 2 -40.40 22.14 -7.08
CA LYS A 2 -39.37 21.27 -7.73
C LYS A 2 -38.45 20.48 -6.79
N LYS A 3 -38.35 20.84 -5.51
CA LYS A 3 -37.46 20.19 -4.53
C LYS A 3 -38.04 18.88 -3.97
N PHE A 4 -39.37 18.80 -3.82
CA PHE A 4 -40.05 17.61 -3.31
C PHE A 4 -40.09 16.47 -4.35
N ALA A 5 -40.19 16.80 -5.64
CA ALA A 5 -40.15 15.82 -6.71
C ALA A 5 -38.80 15.08 -6.81
N ARG A 6 -37.69 15.74 -6.45
CA ARG A 6 -36.35 15.12 -6.46
C ARG A 6 -36.14 14.15 -5.31
N LEU A 7 -36.71 14.45 -4.15
CA LEU A 7 -36.62 13.59 -2.95
C LEU A 7 -37.40 12.30 -3.12
N ALA A 8 -38.58 12.35 -3.76
CA ALA A 8 -39.37 11.16 -4.05
C ALA A 8 -38.70 10.23 -5.08
N ALA A 9 -38.02 10.78 -6.10
CA ALA A 9 -37.31 9.99 -7.09
C ALA A 9 -36.10 9.24 -6.49
N LEU A 10 -35.40 9.86 -5.54
CA LEU A 10 -34.24 9.28 -4.86
C LEU A 10 -34.63 8.13 -3.92
N ALA A 11 -35.78 8.22 -3.27
CA ALA A 11 -36.31 7.17 -2.39
C ALA A 11 -36.80 5.92 -3.15
N GLY A 12 -37.28 6.08 -4.40
CA GLY A 12 -37.71 4.94 -5.23
C GLY A 12 -36.55 4.10 -5.75
N VAL A 13 -35.42 4.74 -6.09
CA VAL A 13 -34.22 4.07 -6.60
C VAL A 13 -33.55 3.22 -5.52
N SER A 14 -33.49 3.68 -4.27
CA SER A 14 -32.89 2.91 -3.17
C SER A 14 -33.69 1.64 -2.84
N LEU A 15 -35.02 1.68 -2.94
CA LEU A 15 -35.86 0.50 -2.70
C LEU A 15 -35.78 -0.53 -3.84
N ALA A 16 -35.55 -0.08 -5.09
CA ALA A 16 -35.30 -0.97 -6.22
C ALA A 16 -33.88 -1.57 -6.21
N LEU A 17 -32.87 -0.82 -5.73
CA LEU A 17 -31.52 -1.34 -5.53
C LEU A 17 -31.46 -2.42 -4.45
N ALA A 18 -32.24 -2.31 -3.38
CA ALA A 18 -32.33 -3.34 -2.35
C ALA A 18 -32.98 -4.64 -2.86
N ALA A 19 -33.84 -4.56 -3.89
CA ALA A 19 -34.45 -5.73 -4.51
C ALA A 19 -33.59 -6.36 -5.62
N CYS A 20 -32.65 -5.60 -6.22
CA CYS A 20 -31.73 -6.09 -7.25
C CYS A 20 -30.30 -6.36 -6.71
N GLY A 21 -30.04 -6.04 -5.45
CA GLY A 21 -28.77 -6.23 -4.74
C GLY A 21 -28.88 -7.29 -3.64
N GLY A 22 -29.47 -8.44 -3.97
CA GLY A 22 -29.34 -9.63 -3.13
C GLY A 22 -27.86 -9.95 -2.99
N THR A 23 -27.38 -10.05 -1.76
CA THR A 23 -25.97 -10.35 -1.45
C THR A 23 -25.67 -11.84 -1.58
N ASP A 24 -26.42 -12.57 -2.41
CA ASP A 24 -26.06 -13.94 -2.78
C ASP A 24 -24.67 -13.88 -3.41
N ASN A 25 -23.71 -14.42 -2.67
CA ASN A 25 -22.32 -14.42 -3.03
C ASN A 25 -22.14 -15.41 -4.19
N ALA A 26 -22.26 -14.95 -5.43
CA ALA A 26 -21.99 -15.75 -6.62
C ALA A 26 -20.56 -16.33 -6.64
N SER A 27 -19.68 -15.88 -5.74
CA SER A 27 -18.34 -16.45 -5.54
C SER A 27 -18.35 -17.86 -4.95
N GLU A 28 -19.43 -18.33 -4.31
CA GLU A 28 -19.49 -19.72 -3.78
C GLU A 28 -19.66 -20.77 -4.88
N ASP A 29 -20.45 -20.49 -5.93
CA ASP A 29 -20.63 -21.42 -7.08
C ASP A 29 -19.44 -21.40 -8.06
N ALA A 30 -18.58 -20.38 -7.96
CA ALA A 30 -17.39 -20.21 -8.80
C ALA A 30 -16.10 -20.27 -7.96
N MET A 31 -16.06 -21.15 -6.96
CA MET A 31 -14.80 -21.63 -6.39
C MET A 31 -14.06 -22.40 -7.49
N ALA A 32 -13.42 -21.67 -8.41
CA ALA A 32 -12.47 -22.26 -9.34
C ALA A 32 -11.41 -22.98 -8.51
N ASP A 33 -11.10 -24.22 -8.90
CA ASP A 33 -10.10 -25.03 -8.21
C ASP A 33 -8.83 -24.19 -8.00
N THR A 34 -8.34 -24.19 -6.77
CA THR A 34 -7.16 -23.42 -6.40
C THR A 34 -5.99 -23.86 -7.27
N VAL A 35 -5.11 -22.93 -7.62
CA VAL A 35 -3.90 -23.18 -8.45
C VAL A 35 -2.97 -24.27 -7.92
N GLU A 36 -3.22 -24.78 -6.72
CA GLU A 36 -2.56 -25.93 -6.12
C GLU A 36 -2.73 -27.17 -7.03
N GLU A 37 -3.96 -27.62 -7.35
CA GLU A 37 -4.16 -28.89 -8.08
C GLU A 37 -3.46 -28.95 -9.45
N PRO A 38 -3.56 -27.91 -10.32
CA PRO A 38 -2.83 -27.90 -11.59
C PRO A 38 -1.30 -27.86 -11.43
N ALA A 39 -0.80 -27.28 -10.34
CA ALA A 39 0.64 -27.21 -10.08
C ALA A 39 1.17 -28.56 -9.57
N GLU A 40 0.45 -29.23 -8.67
CA GLU A 40 0.77 -30.59 -8.24
C GLU A 40 0.72 -31.58 -9.41
N ASP A 41 -0.31 -31.52 -10.26
CA ASP A 41 -0.44 -32.39 -11.44
C ASP A 41 0.72 -32.17 -12.44
N ALA A 42 1.17 -30.93 -12.63
CA ALA A 42 2.31 -30.64 -13.50
C ALA A 42 3.64 -31.17 -12.96
N LEU A 43 3.77 -31.33 -11.65
CA LEU A 43 4.94 -31.87 -10.98
C LEU A 43 4.86 -33.38 -10.71
N ALA A 44 3.68 -34.00 -10.83
CA ALA A 44 3.44 -35.40 -10.49
C ALA A 44 4.29 -36.39 -11.30
N ASP A 45 4.62 -36.05 -12.55
CA ASP A 45 5.44 -36.87 -13.44
C ASP A 45 6.95 -36.59 -13.32
N VAL A 46 7.35 -35.54 -12.58
CA VAL A 46 8.76 -35.19 -12.36
C VAL A 46 9.31 -36.09 -11.26
N THR A 47 10.13 -37.06 -11.66
CA THR A 47 10.73 -38.07 -10.75
C THR A 47 12.25 -37.98 -10.72
N GLU A 48 12.82 -37.14 -11.58
CA GLU A 48 14.24 -36.92 -11.72
C GLU A 48 14.80 -36.21 -10.49
N GLU A 49 15.90 -36.74 -9.95
CA GLU A 49 16.68 -36.01 -8.96
C GLU A 49 17.30 -34.76 -9.63
N PRO A 50 17.40 -33.63 -8.90
CA PRO A 50 18.10 -32.46 -9.39
C PRO A 50 19.52 -32.83 -9.85
N VAL A 51 19.83 -32.53 -11.11
CA VAL A 51 21.18 -32.75 -11.64
C VAL A 51 22.08 -31.63 -11.14
N GLU A 52 23.21 -32.01 -10.53
CA GLU A 52 24.23 -31.07 -10.07
C GLU A 52 24.82 -30.32 -11.27
N ASP A 53 24.81 -28.99 -11.21
CA ASP A 53 25.44 -28.15 -12.23
C ASP A 53 26.97 -28.18 -12.01
N PRO A 54 27.76 -28.76 -12.93
CA PRO A 54 29.21 -28.84 -12.78
C PRO A 54 29.92 -27.47 -12.83
N GLY A 55 29.19 -26.38 -13.11
CA GLY A 55 29.69 -25.01 -13.03
C GLY A 55 29.52 -24.36 -11.65
N ILE A 56 28.84 -25.04 -10.71
CA ILE A 56 28.58 -24.56 -9.35
C ILE A 56 29.33 -25.47 -8.37
N ASP A 57 30.62 -25.23 -8.20
CA ASP A 57 31.48 -26.01 -7.29
C ASP A 57 31.19 -25.73 -5.80
N GLU A 58 30.54 -24.61 -5.46
CA GLU A 58 30.22 -24.24 -4.06
C GLU A 58 28.87 -23.50 -3.95
N PRO A 59 28.11 -23.72 -2.87
CA PRO A 59 26.96 -22.87 -2.56
C PRO A 59 27.45 -21.42 -2.43
N VAL A 60 26.79 -20.49 -3.12
CA VAL A 60 27.07 -19.06 -3.00
C VAL A 60 26.80 -18.68 -1.53
N GLU A 61 27.85 -18.43 -0.76
CA GLU A 61 27.69 -17.97 0.61
C GLU A 61 26.89 -16.66 0.58
N ALA A 62 25.82 -16.59 1.37
CA ALA A 62 25.07 -15.37 1.52
C ALA A 62 26.01 -14.29 2.11
N GLU A 63 26.26 -13.23 1.35
CA GLU A 63 27.09 -12.12 1.83
C GLU A 63 26.43 -11.51 3.06
N THR A 64 27.08 -11.66 4.21
CA THR A 64 26.69 -10.94 5.43
C THR A 64 27.14 -9.49 5.28
N PRO A 65 26.24 -8.49 5.37
CA PRO A 65 26.65 -7.10 5.25
C PRO A 65 27.66 -6.75 6.34
N ALA A 66 28.70 -6.00 5.96
CA ALA A 66 29.74 -5.57 6.88
C ALA A 66 29.13 -4.74 8.04
N PRO A 67 29.66 -4.86 9.27
CA PRO A 67 29.19 -4.07 10.39
C PRO A 67 29.43 -2.58 10.13
N VAL A 68 28.41 -1.77 10.40
CA VAL A 68 28.52 -0.31 10.34
C VAL A 68 29.37 0.17 11.52
N SER A 69 30.31 1.09 11.27
CA SER A 69 31.12 1.67 12.34
C SER A 69 30.28 2.59 13.25
N GLU A 70 30.65 2.70 14.52
CA GLU A 70 30.01 3.66 15.44
C GLU A 70 30.09 5.10 14.91
N GLN A 71 31.21 5.48 14.28
CA GLN A 71 31.37 6.79 13.65
C GLN A 71 30.32 7.01 12.56
N THR A 72 30.10 6.03 11.68
CA THR A 72 29.09 6.10 10.62
C THR A 72 27.68 6.18 11.20
N ALA A 73 27.39 5.41 12.25
CA ALA A 73 26.10 5.44 12.92
C ALA A 73 25.83 6.80 13.59
N ASN A 74 26.82 7.37 14.28
CA ASN A 74 26.71 8.69 14.92
C ASN A 74 26.52 9.79 13.89
N GLN A 75 27.28 9.78 12.78
CA GLN A 75 27.10 10.75 11.71
C GLN A 75 25.70 10.68 11.08
N ALA A 76 25.13 9.48 10.92
CA ALA A 76 23.76 9.33 10.43
C ALA A 76 22.74 9.90 11.43
N ALA A 77 22.96 9.73 12.73
CA ALA A 77 22.12 10.30 13.77
C ALA A 77 22.17 11.83 13.78
N ASP A 78 23.37 12.42 13.70
CA ASP A 78 23.55 13.87 13.63
C ASP A 78 22.85 14.46 12.41
N ASN A 79 23.03 13.85 11.22
CA ASN A 79 22.34 14.27 10.00
C ASN A 79 20.80 14.21 10.14
N ALA A 80 20.27 13.22 10.85
CA ALA A 80 18.82 13.09 11.07
C ALA A 80 18.29 14.19 12.00
N VAL A 81 19.06 14.58 13.02
CA VAL A 81 18.73 15.70 13.91
C VAL A 81 18.73 17.01 13.13
N ASP A 82 19.75 17.25 12.30
CA ASP A 82 19.84 18.46 11.48
C ASP A 82 18.67 18.56 10.49
N ALA A 83 18.31 17.46 9.82
CA ALA A 83 17.18 17.42 8.92
C ALA A 83 15.84 17.69 9.63
N ALA A 84 15.65 17.16 10.84
CA ALA A 84 14.46 17.44 11.64
C ALA A 84 14.36 18.92 12.01
N ALA A 85 15.47 19.54 12.43
CA ALA A 85 15.51 20.96 12.75
C ALA A 85 15.21 21.86 11.54
N GLU A 86 15.71 21.49 10.36
CA GLU A 86 15.41 22.22 9.12
C GLU A 86 13.91 22.13 8.75
N ILE A 87 13.30 20.95 8.89
CA ILE A 87 11.86 20.76 8.67
C ILE A 87 11.04 21.61 9.64
N GLU A 88 11.39 21.62 10.93
CA GLU A 88 10.70 22.44 11.94
C GLU A 88 10.77 23.94 11.60
N ALA A 89 11.93 24.43 11.16
CA ALA A 89 12.09 25.82 10.72
C ALA A 89 11.20 26.13 9.50
N MET A 90 11.19 25.26 8.49
CA MET A 90 10.33 25.42 7.31
C MET A 90 8.84 25.43 7.66
N MET A 91 8.42 24.59 8.61
CA MET A 91 7.03 24.54 9.07
C MET A 91 6.65 25.83 9.80
N GLY A 92 7.53 26.37 10.64
CA GLY A 92 7.31 27.65 11.31
C GLY A 92 7.13 28.81 10.33
N ASP A 93 7.97 28.87 9.29
CA ASP A 93 7.88 29.89 8.25
C ASP A 93 6.58 29.75 7.42
N ALA A 94 6.18 28.52 7.12
CA ALA A 94 4.93 28.23 6.41
C ALA A 94 3.70 28.64 7.24
N GLU A 95 3.71 28.39 8.55
CA GLU A 95 2.63 28.77 9.47
C GLU A 95 2.53 30.30 9.59
N ALA A 96 3.66 30.99 9.76
CA ALA A 96 3.70 32.45 9.79
C ALA A 96 3.18 33.08 8.49
N THR A 97 3.51 32.48 7.33
CA THR A 97 3.00 32.92 6.02
C THR A 97 1.50 32.67 5.89
N ALA A 98 1.01 31.53 6.38
CA ALA A 98 -0.41 31.20 6.35
C ALA A 98 -1.25 32.13 7.23
N ASP A 99 -0.74 32.51 8.41
CA ASP A 99 -1.41 33.45 9.31
C ASP A 99 -1.44 34.87 8.72
N ALA A 100 -0.34 35.34 8.13
CA ALA A 100 -0.32 36.62 7.42
C ALA A 100 -1.36 36.66 6.27
N ALA A 101 -1.51 35.56 5.53
CA ALA A 101 -2.51 35.46 4.47
C ALA A 101 -3.97 35.42 5.00
N ARG A 102 -4.20 34.84 6.18
CA ARG A 102 -5.53 34.85 6.83
C ARG A 102 -5.91 36.24 7.32
N ASP A 103 -4.99 36.96 7.95
CA ASP A 103 -5.21 38.33 8.43
C ASP A 103 -5.54 39.31 7.30
N GLU A 104 -5.03 39.08 6.09
CA GLU A 104 -5.34 39.89 4.91
C GLU A 104 -6.75 39.58 4.35
N LEU A 105 -7.20 38.32 4.39
CA LEU A 105 -8.55 37.92 3.98
C LEU A 105 -9.66 38.40 4.93
N ASP A 106 -9.39 38.48 6.24
CA ASP A 106 -10.37 38.92 7.24
C ASP A 106 -10.53 40.45 7.31
N ASN A 107 -9.67 41.22 6.63
CA ASN A 107 -9.71 42.68 6.57
C ASN A 107 -10.36 43.27 5.28
N GLU A 108 -10.91 42.43 4.40
CA GLU A 108 -11.66 42.84 3.19
C GLU A 108 -13.20 42.87 3.37
#